data_AF-A0A934BIR6-F1
#
_entry.id   AF-A0A934BIR6-F1
#
_cell.length_a   1.000
_cell.length_b   1.000
_cell.length_c   1.000
_cell.angle_alpha   90.00
_cell.angle_beta   90.00
_cell.angle_gamma   90.00
#
_symmetry.space_group_name_H-M   'P 1'
#
loop_
_entity.id
_entity.type
_entity.pdbx_description
1 polymer ?
#
loop_
_entity_poly.entity_id
_entity_poly.type
_entity_poly.pdbx_seq_one_letter_code
_entity_poly.pdbx_strand_id
1 'polypeptide(L)'
;MEDSNKKTFSQRYFVTKEIQITIAILVVVALLSGIFLQLISKGLSTYMRIESPFLGIFLTIGYISIIVFLAVVFSYRLVGPFKRLEYEMKLIAKGDLDRRLSIRANDDLHVKEFTGYMNEMINNFEEMSTDYNKVNAVIDKGLDELMEIIASDKNDSSEIKDKIISLQTSIHEFREKW
;
A
#
# COMPACT_ATOMS: atom_id res chain seq x y z
N MET A 1 4.10 37.11 9.07
CA MET A 1 5.24 36.88 8.17
C MET A 1 6.06 35.77 8.80
N GLU A 2 5.65 34.49 8.72
CA GLU A 2 5.39 33.74 7.46
C GLU A 2 6.63 33.91 6.56
N ASP A 3 7.44 32.89 6.27
CA ASP A 3 6.97 31.59 5.81
C ASP A 3 8.08 30.50 5.81
N SER A 4 7.63 29.27 6.06
CA SER A 4 8.13 27.96 5.65
C SER A 4 9.58 27.50 5.99
N ASN A 5 9.66 26.81 7.12
CA ASN A 5 10.62 25.72 7.33
C ASN A 5 10.22 24.53 6.43
N LYS A 6 10.70 24.50 5.18
CA LYS A 6 10.59 23.32 4.30
C LYS A 6 11.45 22.19 4.86
N LYS A 7 10.88 21.40 5.78
CA LYS A 7 11.36 20.05 6.06
C LYS A 7 11.21 19.23 4.79
N THR A 8 12.31 19.08 4.06
CA THR A 8 12.43 18.12 2.97
C THR A 8 12.26 16.73 3.55
N PHE A 9 11.05 16.21 3.44
CA PHE A 9 10.76 14.81 3.68
C PHE A 9 11.50 14.03 2.58
N SER A 10 12.75 13.64 2.84
CA SER A 10 13.44 12.72 1.95
C SER A 10 12.70 11.40 2.08
N GLN A 11 11.73 11.19 1.20
CA GLN A 11 11.15 9.87 0.93
C GLN A 11 12.32 8.99 0.51
N ARG A 12 12.91 8.28 1.48
CA ARG A 12 13.74 7.13 1.21
C ARG A 12 12.81 6.14 0.53
N TYR A 13 12.93 6.08 -0.79
CA TYR A 13 12.35 5.03 -1.62
C TYR A 13 12.84 3.68 -1.06
N PHE A 14 12.10 3.12 -0.10
CA PHE A 14 12.09 1.70 0.20
C PHE A 14 11.35 1.01 -0.95
N VAL A 15 11.88 1.15 -2.17
CA VAL A 15 11.65 0.12 -3.16
C VAL A 15 12.49 -1.03 -2.63
N THR A 16 11.84 -2.01 -2.00
CA THR A 16 12.45 -3.21 -1.47
C THR A 16 13.49 -3.67 -2.48
N LYS A 17 14.78 -3.68 -2.08
CA LYS A 17 15.91 -3.97 -2.99
C LYS A 17 15.67 -5.24 -3.80
N GLU A 18 14.91 -6.17 -3.24
CA GLU A 18 14.40 -7.38 -3.86
C GLU A 18 13.65 -7.14 -5.17
N ILE A 19 12.69 -6.21 -5.24
CA ILE A 19 11.92 -5.93 -6.47
C ILE A 19 12.82 -5.35 -7.55
N GLN A 20 13.72 -4.43 -7.20
CA GLN A 20 14.69 -3.86 -8.15
C GLN A 20 15.66 -4.93 -8.65
N ILE A 21 16.13 -5.82 -7.76
CA ILE A 21 17.00 -6.95 -8.12
C ILE A 21 16.24 -7.93 -9.02
N THR A 22 14.97 -8.24 -8.75
CA THR A 22 14.15 -9.10 -9.61
C THR A 22 13.99 -8.52 -11.00
N ILE A 23 13.66 -7.22 -11.11
CA ILE A 23 13.53 -6.55 -12.41
C ILE A 23 14.88 -6.51 -13.13
N ALA A 24 15.98 -6.19 -12.43
CA ALA A 24 17.31 -6.17 -13.00
C ALA A 24 17.74 -7.55 -13.51
N ILE A 25 17.50 -8.62 -12.73
CA ILE A 25 17.76 -10.01 -13.13
C ILE A 25 16.91 -10.36 -14.35
N LEU A 26 15.64 -9.98 -14.40
CA LEU A 26 14.76 -10.26 -15.53
C LEU A 26 15.27 -9.59 -16.81
N VAL A 27 15.70 -8.33 -16.75
CA VAL A 27 16.32 -7.62 -17.88
C VAL A 27 17.62 -8.32 -18.31
N VAL A 28 18.49 -8.69 -17.36
CA VAL A 28 19.74 -9.38 -17.66
C VAL A 28 19.48 -10.75 -18.30
N VAL A 29 18.54 -11.54 -17.79
CA VAL A 29 18.14 -12.84 -18.36
C VAL A 29 17.55 -12.66 -19.76
N ALA A 30 16.74 -11.61 -19.98
CA ALA A 30 16.25 -11.28 -21.31
C ALA A 30 17.41 -10.99 -22.27
N LEU A 31 18.35 -10.12 -21.91
CA LEU A 31 19.50 -9.80 -22.76
C LEU A 31 20.39 -11.02 -23.04
N LEU A 32 20.69 -11.82 -22.01
CA LEU A 32 21.50 -13.04 -22.14
C LEU A 32 20.81 -14.09 -23.01
N SER A 33 19.51 -14.29 -22.87
CA SER A 33 18.75 -15.22 -23.70
C SER A 33 18.75 -14.82 -25.18
N GLY A 34 18.70 -13.52 -25.49
CA GLY A 34 18.84 -13.03 -26.86
C GLY A 34 20.21 -13.36 -27.46
N ILE A 35 21.29 -13.11 -26.72
CA ILE A 35 22.68 -13.42 -27.16
C ILE A 35 22.85 -14.94 -27.34
N PHE A 36 22.37 -15.74 -26.38
CA PHE A 36 22.42 -17.19 -26.44
C PHE A 36 21.70 -17.75 -27.67
N LEU A 37 20.53 -17.20 -27.99
CA LEU A 37 19.72 -17.62 -29.12
C LEU A 37 20.38 -17.26 -30.46
N GLN A 38 21.09 -16.14 -30.54
CA GLN A 38 21.93 -15.80 -31.69
C GLN A 38 23.11 -16.77 -31.87
N LEU A 39 23.76 -17.19 -30.77
CA LEU A 39 24.84 -18.17 -30.82
C LEU A 39 24.34 -19.53 -31.30
N ILE A 40 23.20 -20.00 -30.78
CA ILE A 40 22.54 -21.22 -31.27
C ILE A 40 22.20 -21.08 -32.75
N SER A 41 21.61 -19.95 -33.17
CA SER A 41 21.25 -19.72 -34.56
C SER A 41 22.45 -19.87 -35.50
N LYS A 42 23.60 -19.30 -35.14
CA LYS A 42 24.85 -19.42 -35.93
C LYS A 42 25.41 -20.84 -35.93
N GLY A 43 25.37 -21.53 -34.79
CA GLY A 43 25.80 -22.92 -34.69
C GLY A 43 24.94 -23.85 -35.54
N LEU A 44 23.62 -23.68 -35.47
CA LEU A 44 22.65 -24.48 -36.22
C LEU A 44 22.73 -24.23 -37.72
N SER A 45 22.87 -22.97 -38.16
CA SER A 45 22.99 -22.63 -39.58
C SER A 45 24.26 -23.23 -40.19
N THR A 46 25.36 -23.22 -39.44
CA THR A 46 26.64 -23.81 -39.86
C THR A 46 26.55 -25.33 -39.91
N TYR A 47 25.94 -25.97 -38.91
CA TYR A 47 25.78 -27.42 -38.85
C TYR A 47 24.84 -27.97 -39.94
N MET A 48 23.70 -27.30 -40.15
CA MET A 48 22.69 -27.71 -41.12
C MET A 48 23.02 -27.25 -42.56
N ARG A 49 24.11 -26.49 -42.77
CA ARG A 49 24.48 -25.83 -44.04
C ARG A 49 23.33 -24.99 -44.64
N ILE A 50 22.51 -24.41 -43.78
CA ILE A 50 21.45 -23.49 -44.18
C ILE A 50 22.06 -22.10 -44.15
N GLU A 51 22.54 -21.61 -45.30
CA GLU A 51 23.08 -20.25 -45.45
C GLU A 51 21.99 -19.16 -45.47
N SER A 52 20.74 -19.58 -45.33
CA SER A 52 19.60 -18.69 -45.45
C SER A 52 19.42 -17.81 -44.20
N PRO A 53 19.29 -16.47 -44.35
CA PRO A 53 19.00 -15.57 -43.25
C PRO A 53 17.60 -15.80 -42.65
N PHE A 54 16.73 -16.56 -43.31
CA PHE A 54 15.38 -16.86 -42.84
C PHE A 54 15.36 -17.54 -41.46
N LEU A 55 16.33 -18.40 -41.16
CA LEU A 55 16.38 -19.10 -39.86
C LEU A 55 16.61 -18.13 -38.70
N GLY A 56 17.50 -17.16 -38.86
CA GLY A 56 17.77 -16.13 -37.85
C GLY A 56 16.58 -15.19 -37.64
N ILE A 57 15.90 -14.80 -38.72
CA ILE A 57 14.68 -13.97 -38.65
C ILE A 57 13.56 -14.73 -37.93
N PHE A 58 13.33 -16.00 -38.28
CA PHE A 58 12.31 -16.83 -37.66
C PHE A 58 12.55 -17.00 -36.15
N LEU A 59 13.78 -17.30 -35.76
CA LEU A 59 14.19 -17.42 -34.35
C LEU A 59 14.03 -16.10 -33.58
N THR A 60 14.34 -14.97 -34.21
CA THR A 60 14.16 -13.64 -33.60
C THR A 60 12.68 -13.31 -33.38
N ILE A 61 11.82 -13.60 -34.36
CA ILE A 61 10.37 -13.40 -34.23
C ILE A 61 9.80 -14.31 -33.13
N GLY A 62 10.23 -15.58 -33.07
CA GLY A 62 9.84 -16.50 -32.02
C GLY A 62 10.25 -16.00 -30.63
N TYR A 63 11.47 -15.48 -30.49
CA TYR A 63 11.96 -14.89 -29.26
C TYR A 63 11.15 -13.67 -28.81
N ILE A 64 10.89 -12.72 -29.72
CA ILE A 64 10.04 -11.56 -29.43
C ILE A 64 8.64 -12.01 -28.98
N SER A 65 8.07 -13.01 -29.65
CA SER A 65 6.76 -13.56 -29.30
C SER A 65 6.74 -14.13 -27.88
N ILE A 66 7.79 -14.85 -27.47
CA ILE A 66 7.94 -15.37 -26.10
C ILE A 66 8.02 -14.22 -25.08
N ILE A 67 8.81 -13.17 -25.36
CA ILE A 67 8.90 -12.00 -24.46
C ILE A 67 7.54 -11.35 -24.30
N VAL A 68 6.84 -11.08 -25.41
CA VAL A 68 5.51 -10.45 -25.38
C VAL A 68 4.53 -11.32 -24.59
N PHE A 69 4.56 -12.64 -24.81
CA PHE A 69 3.74 -13.58 -24.06
C PHE A 69 4.02 -13.51 -22.55
N LEU A 70 5.28 -13.57 -22.14
CA LEU A 70 5.68 -13.46 -20.73
C LEU A 70 5.27 -12.12 -20.12
N ALA A 71 5.43 -11.01 -20.85
CA ALA A 71 5.04 -9.68 -20.40
C ALA A 71 3.52 -9.59 -20.18
N VAL A 72 2.71 -10.15 -21.08
CA VAL A 72 1.25 -10.21 -20.93
C VAL A 72 0.87 -11.04 -19.70
N VAL A 73 1.48 -12.21 -19.51
CA VAL A 73 1.22 -13.08 -18.34
C VAL A 73 1.57 -12.35 -17.04
N PHE A 74 2.74 -11.70 -16.99
CA PHE A 74 3.17 -10.94 -15.82
C PHE A 74 2.25 -9.76 -15.53
N SER A 75 1.85 -9.02 -16.57
CA SER A 75 0.89 -7.92 -16.44
C SER A 75 -0.45 -8.41 -15.90
N TYR A 76 -0.98 -9.52 -16.39
CA TYR A 76 -2.26 -10.04 -15.92
C TYR A 76 -2.19 -10.52 -14.47
N ARG A 77 -1.07 -11.16 -14.07
CA ARG A 77 -0.89 -11.74 -12.74
C ARG A 77 -0.56 -10.70 -11.65
N LEU A 78 0.10 -9.59 -11.99
CA LEU A 78 0.50 -8.57 -11.02
C LEU A 78 -0.26 -7.26 -11.17
N VAL A 79 -0.31 -6.66 -12.37
CA VAL A 79 -0.94 -5.34 -12.55
C VAL A 79 -2.44 -5.41 -12.28
N GLY A 80 -3.08 -6.54 -12.61
CA GLY A 80 -4.49 -6.79 -12.34
C GLY A 80 -4.86 -6.62 -10.86
N PRO A 81 -4.31 -7.42 -9.93
CA PRO A 81 -4.62 -7.28 -8.51
C PRO A 81 -4.18 -5.94 -7.94
N PHE A 82 -3.04 -5.36 -8.36
CA PHE A 82 -2.63 -4.03 -7.87
C PHE A 82 -3.61 -2.93 -8.25
N LYS A 83 -4.17 -2.92 -9.47
CA LYS A 83 -5.20 -1.96 -9.87
C LYS A 83 -6.48 -2.09 -9.03
N ARG A 84 -6.85 -3.31 -8.65
CA ARG A 84 -7.99 -3.54 -7.76
C ARG A 84 -7.72 -3.00 -6.36
N LEU A 85 -6.55 -3.33 -5.80
CA LEU A 85 -6.12 -2.80 -4.50
C LEU A 85 -6.09 -1.27 -4.50
N GLU A 86 -5.58 -0.65 -5.57
CA GLU A 86 -5.58 0.82 -5.73
C GLU A 86 -7.00 1.40 -5.68
N TYR A 87 -7.95 0.76 -6.38
CA TYR A 87 -9.34 1.21 -6.40
C TYR A 87 -9.98 1.11 -5.01
N GLU A 88 -9.88 -0.03 -4.33
CA GLU A 88 -10.44 -0.21 -2.99
C GLU A 88 -9.77 0.73 -1.97
N MET A 89 -8.45 0.91 -2.04
CA MET A 89 -7.73 1.87 -1.20
C MET A 89 -8.18 3.31 -1.42
N LYS A 90 -8.56 3.70 -2.65
CA LYS A 90 -9.14 5.03 -2.92
C LYS A 90 -10.51 5.21 -2.27
N LEU A 91 -11.29 4.14 -2.09
CA LEU A 91 -12.57 4.19 -1.38
C LEU A 91 -12.35 4.30 0.13
N ILE A 92 -11.42 3.50 0.67
CA ILE A 92 -11.03 3.57 2.09
C ILE A 92 -10.47 4.94 2.44
N ALA A 93 -9.64 5.52 1.57
CA ALA A 93 -9.12 6.88 1.74
C ALA A 93 -10.21 7.98 1.75
N LYS A 94 -11.41 7.69 1.25
CA LYS A 94 -12.58 8.59 1.34
C LYS A 94 -13.38 8.41 2.63
N GLY A 95 -12.94 7.53 3.54
CA GLY A 95 -13.56 7.29 4.83
C GLY A 95 -14.44 6.05 4.91
N ASP A 96 -14.52 5.23 3.85
CA ASP A 96 -15.25 3.96 3.87
C ASP A 96 -14.38 2.85 4.50
N LEU A 97 -14.30 2.86 5.83
CA LEU A 97 -13.46 1.95 6.61
C LEU A 97 -14.06 0.55 6.78
N ASP A 98 -15.35 0.34 6.47
CA ASP A 98 -16.00 -0.97 6.53
C ASP A 98 -15.51 -1.91 5.41
N ARG A 99 -14.85 -1.35 4.39
CA ARG A 99 -14.29 -2.13 3.28
C ARG A 99 -13.04 -2.90 3.69
N ARG A 100 -12.88 -4.07 3.07
CA ARG A 100 -11.67 -4.87 3.15
C ARG A 100 -11.13 -5.16 1.77
N LEU A 101 -9.81 -5.13 1.66
CA LEU A 101 -9.11 -5.46 0.45
C LEU A 101 -9.22 -6.96 0.20
N SER A 102 -9.57 -7.34 -1.03
CA SER A 102 -9.67 -8.73 -1.44
C SER A 102 -9.01 -8.96 -2.80
N ILE A 103 -8.40 -10.14 -2.93
CA ILE A 103 -7.67 -10.61 -4.10
C ILE A 103 -8.05 -12.05 -4.39
N ARG A 104 -7.73 -12.55 -5.58
CA ARG A 104 -8.12 -13.90 -6.01
C ARG A 104 -7.23 -14.96 -5.38
N ALA A 105 -7.77 -16.18 -5.23
CA ALA A 105 -7.03 -17.31 -4.68
C ALA A 105 -5.80 -17.70 -5.52
N ASN A 106 -5.77 -17.37 -6.81
CA ASN A 106 -4.64 -17.67 -7.70
C ASN A 106 -3.65 -16.51 -7.86
N ASP A 107 -3.89 -15.38 -7.19
CA ASP A 107 -2.94 -14.26 -7.20
C ASP A 107 -1.67 -14.62 -6.43
N ASP A 108 -0.61 -13.86 -6.69
CA ASP A 108 0.72 -14.08 -6.11
C ASP A 108 0.71 -14.06 -4.58
N LEU A 109 1.55 -14.90 -3.95
CA LEU A 109 1.62 -15.01 -2.48
C LEU A 109 1.99 -13.67 -1.83
N HIS A 110 2.93 -12.92 -2.41
CA HIS A 110 3.36 -11.64 -1.85
C HIS A 110 2.24 -10.59 -1.87
N VAL A 111 1.40 -10.62 -2.92
CA VAL A 111 0.23 -9.75 -3.01
C VAL A 111 -0.79 -10.12 -1.92
N LYS A 112 -0.90 -11.41 -1.57
CA LYS A 112 -1.76 -11.87 -0.46
C LYS A 112 -1.29 -11.40 0.90
N GLU A 113 -0.01 -11.58 1.19
CA GLU A 113 0.56 -11.13 2.46
C GLU A 113 0.43 -9.61 2.60
N PHE A 114 0.74 -8.85 1.54
CA PHE A 114 0.54 -7.40 1.51
C PHE A 114 -0.91 -6.99 1.78
N THR A 115 -1.88 -7.67 1.15
CA THR A 115 -3.31 -7.43 1.37
C THR A 115 -3.70 -7.71 2.83
N GLY A 116 -3.13 -8.75 3.44
CA GLY A 116 -3.32 -9.07 4.85
C GLY A 116 -2.86 -7.95 5.78
N TYR A 117 -1.62 -7.48 5.61
CA TYR A 117 -1.08 -6.36 6.39
C TYR A 117 -1.89 -5.08 6.20
N MET A 118 -2.40 -4.85 5.00
CA MET A 118 -3.23 -3.68 4.74
C MET A 118 -4.59 -3.75 5.43
N ASN A 119 -5.23 -4.92 5.43
CA ASN A 119 -6.47 -5.13 6.18
C ASN A 119 -6.26 -4.98 7.70
N GLU A 120 -5.11 -5.41 8.23
CA GLU A 120 -4.75 -5.17 9.63
C GLU A 120 -4.61 -3.68 9.93
N MET A 121 -3.93 -2.92 9.06
CA MET A 121 -3.83 -1.46 9.19
C MET A 121 -5.21 -0.79 9.14
N ILE A 122 -6.11 -1.23 8.25
CA ILE A 122 -7.48 -0.70 8.15
C ILE A 122 -8.25 -0.98 9.44
N ASN A 123 -8.16 -2.20 9.98
CA ASN A 123 -8.79 -2.55 11.26
C ASN A 123 -8.30 -1.63 12.39
N ASN A 124 -7.00 -1.44 12.51
CA ASN A 124 -6.42 -0.56 13.55
C ASN A 124 -6.92 0.89 13.40
N PHE A 125 -7.07 1.36 12.16
CA PHE A 125 -7.59 2.70 11.89
C PHE A 125 -9.08 2.84 12.23
N GLU A 126 -9.89 1.81 11.94
CA GLU A 126 -11.29 1.74 12.31
C GLU A 126 -11.49 1.71 13.84
N GLU A 127 -10.68 0.92 14.55
CA GLU A 127 -10.66 0.88 16.01
C GLU A 127 -10.29 2.25 16.58
N MET A 128 -9.23 2.88 16.06
CA MET A 128 -8.80 4.22 16.47
C MET A 128 -9.90 5.27 16.23
N SER A 129 -10.59 5.21 15.07
CA SER A 129 -11.71 6.11 14.77
C SER A 129 -12.88 5.92 15.72
N THR A 130 -13.20 4.67 16.05
CA THR A 130 -14.28 4.32 16.99
C THR A 130 -13.96 4.82 18.39
N ASP A 131 -12.74 4.59 18.83
CA ASP A 131 -12.23 5.03 20.11
C ASP A 131 -12.21 6.57 20.21
N TYR A 132 -11.81 7.26 19.13
CA TYR A 132 -11.85 8.73 19.06
C TYR A 132 -13.30 9.27 19.19
N ASN A 133 -14.26 8.63 18.53
CA ASN A 133 -15.68 9.01 18.64
C ASN A 133 -16.20 8.84 20.07
N LYS A 134 -15.78 7.80 20.81
CA LYS A 134 -16.15 7.62 22.22
C LYS A 134 -15.63 8.75 23.09
N VAL A 135 -14.39 9.19 22.85
CA VAL A 135 -13.80 10.32 23.59
C VAL A 135 -14.54 11.61 23.33
N ASN A 136 -14.84 11.91 22.06
CA ASN A 136 -15.61 13.10 21.73
C ASN A 136 -16.97 13.06 22.42
N ALA A 137 -17.66 11.92 22.46
CA ALA A 137 -18.92 11.78 23.19
C ALA A 137 -18.77 12.00 24.72
N VAL A 138 -17.66 11.55 25.33
CA VAL A 138 -17.36 11.80 26.75
C VAL A 138 -17.06 13.28 27.00
N ILE A 139 -16.31 13.92 26.11
CA ILE A 139 -15.99 15.35 26.19
C ILE A 139 -17.27 16.18 26.05
N ASP A 140 -18.08 15.93 25.01
CA ASP A 140 -19.32 16.65 24.75
C ASP A 140 -20.25 16.56 25.97
N LYS A 141 -20.47 15.34 26.49
CA LYS A 141 -21.29 15.14 27.68
C LYS A 141 -20.73 15.86 28.90
N GLY A 142 -19.42 15.80 29.12
CA GLY A 142 -18.80 16.46 30.27
C GLY A 142 -18.80 17.99 30.15
N LEU A 143 -18.76 18.54 28.93
CA LEU A 143 -18.95 19.97 28.66
C LEU A 143 -20.39 20.41 28.90
N ASP A 144 -21.38 19.60 28.52
CA ASP A 144 -22.80 19.85 28.82
C ASP A 144 -23.04 19.88 30.33
N GLU A 145 -22.52 18.89 31.07
CA GLU A 145 -22.61 18.84 32.53
C GLU A 145 -21.92 20.06 33.19
N LEU A 146 -20.77 20.50 32.66
CA LEU A 146 -20.10 21.72 33.12
C LEU A 146 -20.93 22.98 32.84
N MET A 147 -21.58 23.06 31.68
CA MET A 147 -22.46 24.18 31.35
C MET A 147 -23.67 24.24 32.29
N GLU A 148 -24.25 23.09 32.67
CA GLU A 148 -25.32 23.02 33.67
C GLU A 148 -24.88 23.51 35.05
N ILE A 149 -23.70 23.11 35.52
CA ILE A 149 -23.14 23.56 36.82
C ILE A 149 -22.91 25.07 36.79
N ILE A 150 -22.34 25.61 35.71
CA ILE A 150 -22.06 27.04 35.57
C ILE A 150 -23.35 27.87 35.49
N ALA A 151 -24.39 27.35 34.83
CA ALA A 151 -25.69 28.00 34.73
C ALA A 151 -26.49 27.98 36.03
N SER A 152 -26.12 27.11 36.98
CA SER A 152 -26.76 27.02 38.29
C SER A 152 -26.35 28.20 39.19
N ASP A 153 -27.32 28.81 39.87
CA ASP A 153 -27.14 29.97 40.76
C ASP A 153 -26.32 29.64 42.03
N LYS A 154 -26.01 28.36 42.26
CA LYS A 154 -25.15 27.84 43.33
C LYS A 154 -23.83 27.30 42.76
N ASN A 155 -23.09 28.17 42.09
CA ASN A 155 -21.89 27.77 41.38
C ASN A 155 -20.73 27.50 42.35
N ASP A 156 -20.53 26.24 42.74
CA ASP A 156 -19.39 25.83 43.56
C ASP A 156 -18.14 25.69 42.68
N SER A 157 -17.19 26.60 42.86
CA SER A 157 -15.91 26.57 42.14
C SER A 157 -15.11 25.28 42.38
N SER A 158 -15.36 24.55 43.48
CA SER A 158 -14.74 23.25 43.72
C SER A 158 -15.28 22.18 42.78
N GLU A 159 -16.60 22.13 42.58
CA GLU A 159 -17.28 21.13 41.75
C GLU A 159 -16.89 21.27 40.27
N ILE A 160 -16.79 22.51 39.77
CA ILE A 160 -16.27 22.79 38.42
C ILE A 160 -14.84 22.27 38.27
N LYS A 161 -13.98 22.56 39.25
CA LYS A 161 -12.56 22.18 39.19
C LYS A 161 -12.39 20.67 39.18
N ASP A 162 -13.13 19.96 40.04
CA ASP A 162 -13.10 18.50 40.10
C ASP A 162 -13.59 17.88 38.78
N LYS A 163 -14.62 18.46 38.17
CA LYS A 163 -15.14 17.99 36.89
C LYS A 163 -14.16 18.21 35.74
N ILE A 164 -13.49 19.38 35.68
CA ILE A 164 -12.43 19.65 34.70
C ILE A 164 -11.27 18.66 34.86
N ILE A 165 -10.84 18.38 36.10
CA ILE A 165 -9.78 17.41 36.39
C ILE A 165 -10.18 15.99 35.94
N SER A 166 -11.44 15.59 36.19
CA SER A 166 -11.94 14.28 35.75
C SER A 166 -11.93 14.15 34.23
N LEU A 167 -12.36 15.20 33.52
CA LEU A 167 -12.39 15.23 32.06
C LEU A 167 -10.97 15.20 31.48
N GLN A 168 -10.05 15.95 32.09
CA GLN A 168 -8.64 15.96 31.71
C GLN A 168 -7.98 14.59 31.92
N THR A 169 -8.31 13.89 33.01
CA THR A 169 -7.83 12.54 33.29
C THR A 169 -8.33 11.56 32.22
N SER A 170 -9.62 11.58 31.89
CA SER A 170 -10.19 10.71 30.84
C SER A 170 -9.58 10.95 29.46
N ILE A 171 -9.29 12.22 29.10
CA ILE A 171 -8.58 12.55 27.86
C ILE A 171 -7.14 12.00 27.88
N HIS A 172 -6.47 12.09 29.03
CA HIS A 172 -5.09 11.63 29.17
C HIS A 172 -4.97 10.11 29.05
N GLU A 173 -5.82 9.36 29.75
CA GLU A 173 -5.88 7.89 29.68
C GLU A 173 -6.11 7.40 28.24
N PHE A 174 -6.95 8.10 27.49
CA PHE A 174 -7.18 7.77 26.09
C PHE A 174 -5.96 7.99 25.20
N ARG A 175 -5.23 9.10 25.43
CA ARG A 175 -4.04 9.44 24.65
C ARG A 175 -2.89 8.45 24.85
N GLU A 176 -2.81 7.77 26.00
CA GLU A 176 -1.76 6.77 26.25
C GLU A 176 -2.04 5.41 25.62
N LYS A 177 -3.28 5.16 25.17
CA LYS A 177 -3.67 3.89 24.54
C LYS A 177 -3.15 3.73 23.10
N TRP A 178 -2.71 4.82 22.46
CA TRP A 178 -2.26 4.88 21.06
C TRP A 178 -0.93 5.61 20.93
#